data_AF-A0A150H4J9-F1
#
_entry.id   AF-A0A150H4J9-F1
#
_cell.length_a   1.000
_cell.length_b   1.000
_cell.length_c   1.000
_cell.angle_alpha   90.00
_cell.angle_beta   90.00
_cell.angle_gamma   90.00
#
_symmetry.space_group_name_H-M   'P 1'
#
loop_
_entity.id
_entity.type
_entity.pdbx_description
1 polymer ?
#
loop_
_entity_poly.entity_id
_entity_poly.type
_entity_poly.pdbx_seq_one_letter_code
_entity_poly.pdbx_strand_id
1 'polypeptide(L)'
;MEDPDLPGAWAKIPALLKYLPRYDWIWCTDIDLIITNRLLSIEEHALRGVPADKHIVAAQDCFAINMGSFFIRNSRPALRFLAAVHAMRRNASIPNYDVWYENAAVVQLVHDNVDGAAELFHLVPQRYFNAYYSPSTHLYGSEPPDCGDRFWQVGDFALHFPGQADKTEAWASVLEEGGEELRQLLP
;
A
#
# COMPACT_ATOMS: atom_id res chain seq x y z
N MET A 1 -5.10 -12.97 17.50
CA MET A 1 -4.17 -13.96 18.06
C MET A 1 -2.99 -13.97 17.12
N GLU A 2 -1.78 -13.73 17.60
CA GLU A 2 -0.59 -13.83 16.75
C GLU A 2 -0.43 -15.30 16.32
N ASP A 3 -0.26 -15.51 15.02
CA ASP A 3 0.03 -16.82 14.43
C ASP A 3 1.53 -16.81 14.06
N PRO A 4 2.41 -17.35 14.92
CA PRO A 4 3.86 -17.20 14.79
C PRO A 4 4.42 -17.91 13.55
N ASP A 5 3.64 -18.80 12.94
CA ASP A 5 4.05 -19.57 11.76
C ASP A 5 3.66 -18.87 10.44
N LEU A 6 3.15 -17.63 10.50
CA LEU A 6 2.91 -16.80 9.31
C LEU A 6 4.02 -15.76 9.12
N PRO A 7 4.40 -15.44 7.86
CA PRO A 7 5.25 -14.30 7.56
C PRO A 7 4.70 -13.01 8.18
N GLY A 8 5.59 -12.13 8.65
CA GLY A 8 5.20 -10.91 9.37
C GLY A 8 4.24 -10.00 8.59
N ALA A 9 4.29 -10.03 7.25
CA ALA A 9 3.38 -9.28 6.39
C ALA A 9 1.89 -9.61 6.63
N TRP A 10 1.58 -10.86 7.04
CA TRP A 10 0.22 -11.27 7.39
C TRP A 10 -0.32 -10.64 8.69
N ALA A 11 0.54 -10.11 9.56
CA ALA A 11 0.13 -9.58 10.87
C ALA A 11 -0.83 -8.38 10.77
N LYS A 12 -0.79 -7.62 9.66
CA LYS A 12 -1.68 -6.47 9.44
C LYS A 12 -3.15 -6.89 9.32
N ILE A 13 -3.46 -8.05 8.72
CA ILE A 13 -4.84 -8.49 8.49
C ILE A 13 -5.62 -8.75 9.80
N PRO A 14 -5.14 -9.59 10.75
CA PRO A 14 -5.83 -9.78 12.03
C PRO A 14 -5.82 -8.50 12.90
N ALA A 15 -4.83 -7.63 12.76
CA ALA A 15 -4.84 -6.32 13.41
C ALA A 15 -5.98 -5.45 12.88
N LEU A 16 -6.14 -5.35 11.55
CA LEU A 16 -7.24 -4.62 10.93
C LEU A 16 -8.60 -5.19 11.31
N LEU A 17 -8.79 -6.52 11.29
CA LEU A 17 -10.03 -7.14 11.77
C LEU A 17 -10.37 -6.77 13.22
N LYS A 18 -9.36 -6.64 14.09
CA LYS A 18 -9.53 -6.27 15.50
C LYS A 18 -9.84 -4.78 15.69
N TYR A 19 -9.18 -3.90 14.95
CA TYR A 19 -9.19 -2.46 15.22
C TYR A 19 -10.14 -1.67 14.31
N LEU A 20 -10.37 -2.10 13.08
CA LEU A 20 -11.23 -1.41 12.12
C LEU A 20 -12.61 -1.05 12.68
N PRO A 21 -13.31 -1.91 13.47
CA PRO A 21 -14.61 -1.54 14.04
C PRO A 21 -14.61 -0.33 14.98
N ARG A 22 -13.44 0.19 15.40
CA ARG A 22 -13.29 1.31 16.35
C ARG A 22 -13.01 2.66 15.70
N TYR A 23 -12.79 2.69 14.39
CA TYR A 23 -12.43 3.91 13.65
C TYR A 23 -13.31 4.03 12.42
N ASP A 24 -13.45 5.21 11.83
CA ASP A 24 -14.17 5.36 10.54
C ASP A 24 -13.31 4.87 9.38
N TRP A 25 -12.02 5.17 9.45
CA TRP A 25 -10.98 4.75 8.54
C TRP A 25 -9.73 4.34 9.32
N ILE A 26 -8.99 3.38 8.79
CA ILE A 26 -7.61 3.10 9.20
C ILE A 26 -6.72 3.30 7.97
N TRP A 27 -5.67 4.09 8.13
CA TRP A 27 -4.52 4.04 7.23
C TRP A 27 -3.58 2.94 7.70
N CYS A 28 -3.39 1.91 6.88
CA CYS A 28 -2.43 0.85 7.14
C CYS A 28 -1.21 1.09 6.25
N THR A 29 -0.04 1.17 6.87
CA THR A 29 1.24 1.34 6.17
C THR A 29 2.21 0.24 6.55
N ASP A 30 3.09 -0.12 5.63
CA ASP A 30 4.30 -0.85 5.93
C ASP A 30 5.27 0.07 6.69
N ILE A 31 6.21 -0.55 7.41
CA ILE A 31 7.14 0.15 8.30
C ILE A 31 8.20 0.97 7.55
N ASP A 32 8.31 0.76 6.24
CA ASP A 32 9.24 1.40 5.32
C ASP A 32 8.57 2.44 4.43
N LEU A 33 7.48 3.02 4.93
CA LEU A 33 6.86 4.22 4.38
C LEU A 33 7.24 5.44 5.22
N ILE A 34 7.63 6.52 4.54
CA ILE A 34 7.99 7.81 5.14
C ILE A 34 7.03 8.89 4.62
N ILE A 35 6.43 9.64 5.52
CA ILE A 35 5.68 10.86 5.17
C ILE A 35 6.70 11.95 4.79
N THR A 36 6.60 12.46 3.58
CA THR A 36 7.57 13.41 3.00
C THR A 36 6.99 14.81 2.79
N ASN A 37 5.68 14.98 2.99
CA ASN A 37 5.03 16.29 2.93
C ASN A 37 4.00 16.49 4.05
N ARG A 38 4.42 17.17 5.12
CA ARG A 38 3.58 17.52 6.27
C ARG A 38 2.58 18.64 6.00
N LEU A 39 2.69 19.33 4.87
CA LEU A 39 1.78 20.43 4.51
C LEU A 39 0.45 19.91 3.97
N LEU A 40 0.37 18.63 3.61
CA LEU A 40 -0.85 17.97 3.17
C LEU A 40 -1.55 17.28 4.35
N SER A 41 -2.84 17.58 4.52
CA SER A 41 -3.70 16.75 5.38
C SER A 41 -3.97 15.43 4.68
N ILE A 42 -3.89 14.34 5.42
CA ILE A 42 -4.15 13.01 4.89
C ILE A 42 -5.62 12.83 4.50
N GLU A 43 -6.54 13.44 5.23
CA GLU A 43 -7.95 13.45 4.93
C GLU A 43 -8.21 14.16 3.62
N GLU A 44 -7.61 15.34 3.44
CA GLU A 44 -7.83 16.17 2.25
C GLU A 44 -7.11 15.64 1.02
N HIS A 45 -5.98 14.99 1.22
CA HIS A 45 -5.20 14.40 0.15
C HIS A 45 -5.78 13.04 -0.28
N ALA A 46 -5.97 12.11 0.65
CA ALA A 46 -6.27 10.71 0.32
C ALA A 46 -7.75 10.31 0.44
N LEU A 47 -8.54 10.99 1.28
CA LEU A 47 -9.92 10.58 1.58
C LEU A 47 -10.98 11.50 0.96
N ARG A 48 -10.62 12.75 0.63
CA ARG A 48 -11.52 13.69 -0.05
C ARG A 48 -11.94 13.13 -1.41
N GLY A 49 -13.25 13.09 -1.64
CA GLY A 49 -13.82 12.66 -2.92
C GLY A 49 -13.89 11.15 -3.11
N VAL A 50 -13.48 10.35 -2.12
CA VAL A 50 -13.68 8.89 -2.16
C VAL A 50 -15.18 8.59 -2.24
N PRO A 51 -15.66 7.87 -3.27
CA PRO A 51 -17.09 7.62 -3.41
C PRO A 51 -17.67 6.84 -2.22
N ALA A 52 -18.95 7.05 -1.94
CA ALA A 52 -19.60 6.51 -0.75
C ALA A 52 -19.68 4.97 -0.75
N ASP A 53 -19.71 4.35 -1.93
CA ASP A 53 -19.73 2.90 -2.16
C ASP A 53 -18.33 2.26 -2.18
N LYS A 54 -17.26 3.06 -2.07
CA LYS A 54 -15.89 2.57 -1.97
C LYS A 54 -15.45 2.44 -0.52
N HIS A 55 -14.76 1.34 -0.24
CA HIS A 55 -14.42 0.91 1.11
C HIS A 55 -12.92 0.79 1.33
N ILE A 56 -12.13 0.70 0.26
CA ILE A 56 -10.68 0.60 0.31
C ILE A 56 -10.10 1.61 -0.67
N VAL A 57 -9.15 2.43 -0.24
CA VAL A 57 -8.38 3.31 -1.12
C VAL A 57 -6.97 2.76 -1.18
N ALA A 58 -6.53 2.36 -2.37
CA ALA A 58 -5.22 1.78 -2.56
C ALA A 58 -4.56 2.31 -3.83
N ALA A 59 -3.24 2.35 -3.83
CA ALA A 59 -2.45 2.66 -5.00
C ALA A 59 -2.30 1.42 -5.89
N GLN A 60 -2.30 1.64 -7.20
CA GLN A 60 -2.03 0.62 -8.21
C GLN A 60 -0.77 0.99 -9.02
N ASP A 61 0.09 0.00 -9.26
CA ASP A 61 1.26 0.11 -10.11
C ASP A 61 1.12 -0.71 -11.41
N CYS A 62 2.24 -0.92 -12.12
CA CYS A 62 2.26 -1.65 -13.40
C CYS A 62 1.79 -3.11 -13.29
N PHE A 63 1.83 -3.69 -12.10
CA PHE A 63 1.63 -5.11 -11.89
C PHE A 63 0.30 -5.39 -11.22
N ALA A 64 0.02 -4.69 -10.12
CA ALA A 64 -1.19 -4.91 -9.35
C ALA A 64 -1.45 -3.80 -8.33
N ILE A 65 -2.40 -4.07 -7.43
CA ILE A 65 -2.63 -3.29 -6.23
C ILE A 65 -1.46 -3.51 -5.25
N ASN A 66 -0.96 -2.42 -4.67
CA ASN A 66 0.04 -2.46 -3.61
C ASN A 66 -0.59 -2.08 -2.26
N MET A 67 -0.64 -3.03 -1.34
CA MET A 67 -1.21 -2.90 0.00
C MET A 67 -0.17 -2.53 1.08
N GLY A 68 0.99 -1.99 0.68
CA GLY A 68 1.96 -1.43 1.61
C GLY A 68 1.60 -0.02 2.11
N SER A 69 0.64 0.64 1.47
CA SER A 69 -0.01 1.85 1.98
C SER A 69 -1.42 1.89 1.45
N PHE A 70 -2.43 1.82 2.32
CA PHE A 70 -3.83 1.85 1.91
C PHE A 70 -4.75 2.29 3.05
N PHE A 71 -5.90 2.84 2.69
CA PHE A 71 -6.96 3.20 3.62
C PHE A 71 -8.09 2.19 3.54
N ILE A 72 -8.66 1.85 4.68
CA ILE A 72 -9.82 0.94 4.75
C ILE A 72 -10.89 1.51 5.67
N ARG A 73 -12.13 1.56 5.15
CA ARG A 73 -13.29 2.11 5.84
C ARG A 73 -13.93 1.05 6.73
N ASN A 74 -14.31 1.42 7.94
CA ASN A 74 -15.13 0.58 8.79
C ASN A 74 -16.52 0.37 8.18
N SER A 75 -16.68 -0.80 7.59
CA SER A 75 -17.87 -1.17 6.85
C SER A 75 -17.98 -2.69 6.81
N ARG A 76 -19.21 -3.19 6.71
CA ARG A 76 -19.44 -4.63 6.58
C ARG A 76 -18.74 -5.23 5.35
N PRO A 77 -18.73 -4.59 4.16
CA PRO A 77 -17.99 -5.11 3.02
C PRO A 77 -16.48 -5.19 3.27
N ALA A 78 -15.86 -4.16 3.84
CA ALA A 78 -14.43 -4.18 4.17
C ALA A 78 -14.06 -5.28 5.17
N LEU A 79 -14.87 -5.49 6.22
CA LEU A 79 -14.65 -6.54 7.20
C LEU A 79 -14.77 -7.94 6.58
N ARG A 80 -15.74 -8.16 5.68
CA ARG A 80 -15.86 -9.42 4.93
C ARG A 80 -14.67 -9.65 4.02
N PHE A 81 -14.23 -8.60 3.31
CA PHE A 81 -13.04 -8.67 2.46
C PHE A 81 -11.79 -9.04 3.27
N LEU A 82 -11.53 -8.39 4.41
CA LEU A 82 -10.41 -8.75 5.30
C LEU A 82 -10.50 -10.20 5.79
N ALA A 83 -11.70 -10.68 6.10
CA ALA A 83 -11.91 -12.07 6.50
C ALA A 83 -11.62 -13.05 5.35
N ALA A 84 -11.99 -12.71 4.12
CA ALA A 84 -11.69 -13.49 2.92
C ALA A 84 -10.17 -13.53 2.65
N VAL A 85 -9.48 -12.38 2.71
CA VAL A 85 -8.01 -12.30 2.62
C VAL A 85 -7.37 -13.18 3.69
N HIS A 86 -7.83 -13.07 4.95
CA HIS A 86 -7.30 -13.89 6.03
C HIS A 86 -7.55 -15.39 5.84
N ALA A 87 -8.66 -15.78 5.21
CA ALA A 87 -8.97 -17.17 4.91
C ALA A 87 -8.01 -17.77 3.86
N MET A 88 -7.40 -16.94 3.01
CA MET A 88 -6.40 -17.35 2.01
C MET A 88 -4.99 -17.51 2.58
N ARG A 89 -4.77 -17.21 3.87
CA ARG A 89 -3.47 -17.46 4.52
C ARG A 89 -3.08 -18.92 4.34
N ARG A 90 -1.81 -19.15 4.02
CA ARG A 90 -1.18 -20.46 3.73
C ARG A 90 -1.65 -21.13 2.44
N ASN A 91 -2.37 -20.44 1.56
CA ASN A 91 -2.71 -20.96 0.24
C ASN A 91 -1.54 -20.75 -0.74
N ALA A 92 -0.58 -21.67 -0.71
CA ALA A 92 0.60 -21.64 -1.58
C ALA A 92 0.30 -21.85 -3.08
N SER A 93 -0.96 -22.12 -3.45
CA SER A 93 -1.38 -22.18 -4.85
C SER A 93 -1.62 -20.81 -5.48
N ILE A 94 -1.66 -19.73 -4.68
CA ILE A 94 -1.80 -18.37 -5.21
C ILE A 94 -0.50 -17.95 -5.91
N PRO A 95 -0.55 -17.40 -7.13
CA PRO A 95 0.64 -16.88 -7.81
C PRO A 95 1.39 -15.86 -6.94
N ASN A 96 2.72 -15.98 -6.90
CA ASN A 96 3.62 -15.10 -6.12
C ASN A 96 3.37 -15.09 -4.60
N TYR A 97 2.68 -16.09 -4.04
CA TYR A 97 2.36 -16.13 -2.60
C TYR A 97 3.59 -16.00 -1.70
N ASP A 98 4.69 -16.68 -2.02
CA ASP A 98 5.90 -16.69 -1.19
C ASP A 98 6.71 -15.38 -1.24
N VAL A 99 6.34 -14.47 -2.13
CA VAL A 99 7.01 -13.16 -2.33
C VAL A 99 6.10 -12.02 -1.87
N TRP A 100 4.82 -12.07 -2.23
CA TRP A 100 3.85 -10.99 -1.99
C TRP A 100 2.90 -11.27 -0.82
N TYR A 101 2.90 -12.49 -0.27
CA TYR A 101 2.15 -12.86 0.94
C TYR A 101 0.66 -12.46 0.89
N GLU A 102 0.19 -11.66 1.84
CA GLU A 102 -1.19 -11.18 1.89
C GLU A 102 -1.56 -10.30 0.69
N ASN A 103 -0.59 -9.59 0.10
CA ASN A 103 -0.82 -8.81 -1.12
C ASN A 103 -1.17 -9.74 -2.30
N ALA A 104 -0.56 -10.93 -2.38
CA ALA A 104 -0.92 -11.92 -3.40
C ALA A 104 -2.38 -12.36 -3.27
N ALA A 105 -2.84 -12.59 -2.03
CA ALA A 105 -4.23 -12.96 -1.76
C ALA A 105 -5.20 -11.81 -2.11
N VAL A 106 -4.85 -10.56 -1.80
CA VAL A 106 -5.64 -9.38 -2.21
C VAL A 106 -5.74 -9.30 -3.73
N VAL A 107 -4.62 -9.42 -4.45
CA VAL A 107 -4.59 -9.37 -5.90
C VAL A 107 -5.45 -10.47 -6.51
N GLN A 108 -5.38 -11.70 -5.99
CA GLN A 108 -6.22 -12.82 -6.46
C GLN A 108 -7.71 -12.54 -6.26
N LEU A 109 -8.13 -12.12 -5.06
CA LEU A 109 -9.54 -11.85 -4.77
C LEU A 109 -10.11 -10.74 -5.65
N VAL A 110 -9.33 -9.68 -5.87
CA VAL A 110 -9.74 -8.55 -6.72
C VAL A 110 -9.77 -8.95 -8.18
N HIS A 111 -8.76 -9.67 -8.67
CA HIS A 111 -8.70 -10.15 -10.05
C HIS A 111 -9.88 -11.07 -10.39
N ASP A 112 -10.17 -12.03 -9.52
CA ASP A 112 -11.28 -12.98 -9.71
C ASP A 112 -12.64 -12.37 -9.32
N ASN A 113 -12.63 -11.15 -8.82
CA ASN A 113 -13.77 -10.42 -8.28
C ASN A 113 -14.64 -11.23 -7.30
N VAL A 114 -13.99 -11.98 -6.40
CA VAL A 114 -14.67 -12.82 -5.41
C VAL A 114 -15.53 -11.94 -4.51
N ASP A 115 -16.83 -12.25 -4.44
CA ASP A 115 -17.84 -11.49 -3.66
C ASP A 115 -17.89 -9.98 -3.97
N GLY A 116 -17.50 -9.59 -5.18
CA GLY A 116 -17.46 -8.18 -5.58
C GLY A 116 -16.29 -7.42 -4.93
N ALA A 117 -15.15 -8.08 -4.76
CA ALA A 117 -13.96 -7.47 -4.17
C ALA A 117 -13.47 -6.25 -4.95
N ALA A 118 -13.49 -6.29 -6.28
CA ALA A 118 -13.00 -5.19 -7.11
C ALA A 118 -13.83 -3.91 -6.94
N GLU A 119 -15.14 -4.03 -6.71
CA GLU A 119 -16.04 -2.91 -6.52
C GLU A 119 -15.77 -2.16 -5.21
N LEU A 120 -15.10 -2.79 -4.24
CA LEU A 120 -14.75 -2.14 -2.96
C LEU A 120 -13.65 -1.09 -3.11
N PHE A 121 -12.82 -1.19 -4.17
CA PHE A 121 -11.62 -0.38 -4.32
C PHE A 121 -11.89 0.94 -5.04
N HIS A 122 -11.32 2.01 -4.46
CA HIS A 122 -11.02 3.25 -5.14
C HIS A 122 -9.52 3.28 -5.41
N LEU A 123 -9.14 2.98 -6.65
CA LEU A 123 -7.74 2.93 -7.04
C LEU A 123 -7.26 4.34 -7.41
N VAL A 124 -6.12 4.72 -6.86
CA VAL A 124 -5.48 6.02 -7.10
C VAL A 124 -4.09 5.83 -7.72
N PRO A 125 -3.52 6.88 -8.36
CA PRO A 125 -2.15 6.80 -8.87
C PRO A 125 -1.15 6.41 -7.78
N GLN A 126 -0.09 5.68 -8.14
CA GLN A 126 0.88 5.17 -7.16
C GLN A 126 1.49 6.28 -6.29
N ARG A 127 1.80 7.44 -6.88
CA ARG A 127 2.39 8.59 -6.17
C ARG A 127 1.47 9.29 -5.17
N TYR A 128 0.20 8.93 -5.12
CA TYR A 128 -0.77 9.59 -4.25
C TYR A 128 -0.39 9.43 -2.78
N PHE A 129 -0.09 8.21 -2.32
CA PHE A 129 0.39 7.97 -0.94
C PHE A 129 1.28 6.73 -0.81
N ASN A 130 1.77 6.23 -1.94
CA ASN A 130 2.53 4.98 -2.02
C ASN A 130 3.68 5.08 -3.04
N ALA A 131 4.21 6.28 -3.27
CA ALA A 131 5.21 6.53 -4.30
C ALA A 131 6.45 5.67 -4.08
N TYR A 132 7.03 5.12 -5.14
CA TYR A 132 8.26 4.33 -5.03
C TYR A 132 9.50 5.21 -5.07
N TYR A 133 10.51 4.86 -4.29
CA TYR A 133 11.78 5.59 -4.26
C TYR A 133 12.42 5.75 -5.63
N SER A 134 12.53 4.66 -6.39
CA SER A 134 13.30 4.64 -7.63
C SER A 134 12.82 3.54 -8.56
N PRO A 135 13.04 3.65 -9.90
CA PRO A 135 13.00 2.51 -10.80
C PRO A 135 14.00 1.48 -10.32
N SER A 136 13.52 0.50 -9.56
CA SER A 136 14.33 -0.61 -9.06
C SER A 136 14.73 -1.49 -10.23
N THR A 137 15.78 -1.15 -10.99
CA THR A 137 16.30 -1.97 -12.10
C THR A 137 16.57 -3.42 -11.68
N HIS A 138 16.82 -3.65 -10.39
CA HIS A 138 16.94 -4.97 -9.76
C HIS A 138 15.69 -5.85 -9.83
N LEU A 139 14.48 -5.27 -9.82
CA LEU A 139 13.23 -6.04 -9.95
C LEU A 139 12.88 -6.36 -11.41
N TYR A 140 13.34 -5.53 -12.36
CA TYR A 140 12.88 -5.61 -13.76
C TYR A 140 13.87 -6.27 -14.72
N GLY A 141 15.16 -6.39 -14.36
CA GLY A 141 16.22 -6.95 -15.24
C GLY A 141 16.38 -6.22 -16.59
N SER A 142 15.61 -5.14 -16.80
CA SER A 142 15.39 -4.36 -18.01
C SER A 142 14.71 -3.03 -17.62
N GLU A 143 14.53 -2.09 -18.55
CA GLU A 143 13.77 -0.87 -18.25
C GLU A 143 12.34 -1.21 -17.82
N PRO A 144 11.86 -0.68 -16.69
CA PRO A 144 10.54 -0.99 -16.20
C PRO A 144 9.48 -0.41 -17.16
N PRO A 145 8.37 -1.13 -17.44
CA PRO A 145 7.35 -0.69 -18.37
C PRO A 145 6.82 0.70 -18.02
N ASP A 146 6.51 1.51 -19.04
CA ASP A 146 5.85 2.79 -18.86
C ASP A 146 4.39 2.55 -18.50
N CYS A 147 4.06 2.75 -17.22
CA CYS A 147 2.72 2.58 -16.66
C CYS A 147 2.31 3.82 -15.84
N GLY A 148 2.90 4.97 -16.18
CA GLY A 148 2.64 6.24 -15.53
C GLY A 148 3.56 6.57 -14.35
N ASP A 149 3.27 7.71 -13.74
CA ASP A 149 4.07 8.33 -12.67
C ASP A 149 3.93 7.55 -11.36
N ARG A 150 4.91 6.68 -11.11
CA ARG A 150 5.00 5.83 -9.90
C ARG A 150 6.13 6.21 -8.95
N PHE A 151 7.11 6.95 -9.45
CA PHE A 151 8.29 7.31 -8.68
C PHE A 151 8.07 8.61 -7.94
N TRP A 152 8.54 8.63 -6.70
CA TRP A 152 8.43 9.77 -5.83
C TRP A 152 9.13 10.98 -6.42
N GLN A 153 8.53 12.15 -6.19
CA GLN A 153 9.17 13.44 -6.39
C GLN A 153 8.94 14.34 -5.19
N VAL A 154 9.74 15.40 -5.09
CA VAL A 154 9.53 16.44 -4.08
C VAL A 154 8.10 16.99 -4.19
N GLY A 155 7.42 17.07 -3.03
CA GLY A 155 6.01 17.47 -2.94
C GLY A 155 5.02 16.32 -2.81
N ASP A 156 5.39 15.08 -3.15
CA ASP A 156 4.53 13.92 -2.92
C ASP A 156 4.30 13.70 -1.41
N PHE A 157 3.14 13.12 -1.06
CA PHE A 157 2.75 12.97 0.34
C PHE A 157 3.60 11.96 1.10
N ALA A 158 3.86 10.81 0.50
CA ALA A 158 4.54 9.69 1.13
C ALA A 158 5.41 8.93 0.13
N LEU A 159 6.53 8.41 0.65
CA LEU A 159 7.52 7.64 -0.06
C LEU A 159 7.61 6.24 0.56
N HIS A 160 7.57 5.21 -0.27
CA HIS A 160 7.62 3.81 0.14
C HIS A 160 8.86 3.13 -0.47
N PHE A 161 9.55 2.33 0.35
CA PHE A 161 10.79 1.62 -0.02
C PHE A 161 10.60 0.08 -0.12
N PRO A 162 9.64 -0.43 -0.91
CA PRO A 162 9.36 -1.85 -0.98
C PRO A 162 10.55 -2.60 -1.59
N GLY A 163 10.96 -3.70 -0.95
CA GLY A 163 12.04 -4.55 -1.45
C GLY A 163 13.43 -3.94 -1.40
N GLN A 164 13.61 -2.75 -0.82
CA GLN A 164 14.92 -2.13 -0.65
C GLN A 164 15.69 -2.79 0.50
N ALA A 165 16.89 -3.27 0.19
CA ALA A 165 17.75 -3.94 1.17
C ALA A 165 18.38 -2.93 2.15
N ASP A 166 18.92 -1.82 1.66
CA ASP A 166 19.44 -0.72 2.48
C ASP A 166 18.55 0.52 2.35
N LYS A 167 17.64 0.67 3.32
CA LYS A 167 16.72 1.80 3.40
C LYS A 167 17.39 3.07 3.92
N THR A 168 18.54 2.94 4.59
CA THR A 168 19.29 4.09 5.13
C THR A 168 19.98 4.83 4.00
N GLU A 169 20.68 4.09 3.14
CA GLU A 169 21.32 4.65 1.94
C GLU A 169 20.27 5.26 1.00
N ALA A 170 19.19 4.53 0.72
CA ALA A 170 18.11 5.04 -0.12
C ALA A 170 17.51 6.34 0.42
N TRP A 171 17.28 6.43 1.74
CA TRP A 171 16.78 7.67 2.34
C TRP A 171 17.80 8.82 2.30
N ALA A 172 19.10 8.53 2.46
CA ALA A 172 20.14 9.55 2.34
C ALA A 172 20.17 10.17 0.94
N SER A 173 20.03 9.36 -0.12
CA SER A 173 19.93 9.84 -1.50
C SER A 173 18.70 10.74 -1.72
N VAL A 174 17.54 10.37 -1.16
CA VAL A 174 16.33 11.22 -1.22
C VAL A 174 16.56 12.59 -0.57
N LEU A 175 17.25 12.62 0.58
CA LEU A 175 17.58 13.87 1.28
C LEU A 175 18.57 14.73 0.51
N GLU A 176 19.50 14.12 -0.22
CA GLU A 176 20.44 14.82 -1.09
C GLU A 176 19.73 15.40 -2.32
N GLU A 177 18.98 14.58 -3.04
CA GLU A 177 18.25 14.95 -4.25
C GLU A 177 17.15 15.99 -3.98
N GLY A 178 16.38 15.81 -2.92
CA GLY A 178 15.30 16.71 -2.54
C GLY A 178 15.78 18.04 -1.95
N GLY A 179 17.04 18.09 -1.49
CA GLY A 179 17.69 19.31 -1.03
C GLY A 179 16.89 20.09 0.02
N GLU A 180 16.92 21.42 -0.11
CA GLU A 180 16.23 22.32 0.82
C GLU A 180 14.71 22.30 0.67
N GLU A 181 14.21 22.05 -0.55
CA GLU A 181 12.78 21.98 -0.83
C GLU A 181 12.12 20.85 -0.03
N LEU A 182 12.71 19.65 -0.07
CA LEU A 182 12.24 18.54 0.74
C LEU A 182 12.31 18.84 2.25
N ARG A 183 13.41 19.43 2.73
CA ARG A 183 13.58 19.72 4.17
C ARG A 183 12.48 20.60 4.75
N GLN A 184 11.89 21.48 3.94
CA GLN A 184 10.78 22.33 4.37
C GLN A 184 9.46 21.55 4.52
N LEU A 185 9.34 20.44 3.80
CA LEU A 185 8.16 19.57 3.76
C LEU A 185 8.20 18.43 4.78
N LEU A 186 9.38 18.04 5.26
CA LEU A 186 9.53 16.98 6.25
C LEU A 186 8.90 17.35 7.62
N PRO A 187 8.38 16.37 8.37
CA PRO A 187 7.79 16.53 9.71
C PRO A 187 8.61 17.41 10.66
#